data_AF-A0A4W5M4Q0-F1
#
_entry.id   AF-A0A4W5M4Q0-F1
#
_cell.length_a   1.000
_cell.length_b   1.000
_cell.length_c   1.000
_cell.angle_alpha   90.00
_cell.angle_beta   90.00
_cell.angle_gamma   90.00
#
_symmetry.space_group_name_H-M   'P 1'
#
loop_
_entity.id
_entity.type
_entity.pdbx_description
1 polymer ?
#
loop_
_entity_poly.entity_id
_entity_poly.type
_entity_poly.pdbx_seq_one_letter_code
_entity_poly.pdbx_strand_id
1 'polypeptide(L)'
;MESRILFTYILVGMFLRKSCGQNSATEEVLNCCEGDILFLLDSSGSVSSYEYSRMLGFLSELLLPFSLGEDQVRVGLLQVGTQPRLEFGFDAHNTQSGLQGALGNTKALRGDTNTEEALRMAKDWVLKPGGGGGAREELPRVLVWLTDGVKPGDVIGPMEELREEGVAVLVISTGHGNYQVLRQVVTPPVESHLYFVDIDDMSIITEDLRDAIIEILWAERLQVRDVSTDSAVLQWRPVLAGLTGYYDIWFGPAPSGGVVGGGAGEPGTSPSTSGGQYQRLTRPADSSTARLTGLKPDTTYTATLTPESNLQVLNPLSVTFTTKPEVLSPSVVTVSDSEANSVRVSWGPLQPESVQSFQVEYSALPGGKLHTATVGRGQNSTMLTNLQPDTQYLVTVSARHSYGQERAMSVKVCTEEVRPALADLRLTTVGSDSVQVDWKASMDGLRGYWLTWEGQDGSTTAQRSSFYLPPNLLSTRLTHLPPATRVCVSPVYRTTRGKGLCCTAQFHSDASAWGHRS
;
A
#
# COMPACT_ATOMS: atom_id res chain seq x y z
N MET A 1 11.54 21.77 97.48
CA MET A 1 10.86 20.96 96.45
C MET A 1 10.80 21.84 95.22
N GLU A 2 11.81 21.78 94.34
CA GLU A 2 11.87 20.81 93.22
C GLU A 2 10.63 20.97 92.32
N SER A 3 10.69 21.19 91.01
CA SER A 3 11.76 21.14 90.04
C SER A 3 11.36 21.99 88.82
N ARG A 4 12.36 22.51 88.11
CA ARG A 4 12.25 23.25 86.85
C ARG A 4 11.87 22.30 85.71
N ILE A 5 10.95 22.69 84.81
CA ILE A 5 11.12 22.43 83.37
C ILE A 5 10.59 23.64 82.58
N LEU A 6 11.54 24.30 81.91
CA LEU A 6 11.36 25.31 80.87
C LEU A 6 11.26 24.55 79.55
N PHE A 7 10.22 24.73 78.73
CA PHE A 7 10.31 24.39 77.31
C PHE A 7 9.51 25.35 76.43
N THR A 8 10.28 25.94 75.53
CA THR A 8 10.02 26.84 74.42
C THR A 8 9.07 26.21 73.41
N TYR A 9 8.00 26.91 73.02
CA TYR A 9 7.20 26.53 71.85
C TYR A 9 7.89 27.01 70.57
N ILE A 10 8.45 26.06 69.82
CA ILE A 10 8.97 26.28 68.46
C ILE A 10 7.78 26.27 67.48
N LEU A 11 7.64 27.36 66.72
CA LEU A 11 6.80 27.47 65.54
C LEU A 11 7.31 26.52 64.45
N VAL A 12 6.57 25.43 64.18
CA VAL A 12 6.74 24.60 62.99
C VAL A 12 5.52 24.80 62.10
N GLY A 13 5.72 25.57 61.03
CA GLY A 13 4.79 25.61 59.90
C GLY A 13 4.86 24.31 59.13
N MET A 14 3.99 23.35 59.48
CA MET A 14 3.72 22.19 58.64
C MET A 14 2.79 22.62 57.51
N PHE A 15 3.32 22.74 56.30
CA PHE A 15 2.56 22.62 55.07
C PHE A 15 1.92 21.23 55.06
N LEU A 16 0.69 21.12 55.54
CA LEU A 16 -0.17 19.98 55.26
C LEU A 16 -0.36 19.94 53.74
N ARG A 17 0.27 18.96 53.09
CA ARG A 17 -0.11 18.47 51.77
C ARG A 17 -1.62 18.31 51.79
N LYS A 18 -2.35 19.19 51.09
CA LYS A 18 -3.72 18.90 50.72
C LYS A 18 -3.66 17.64 49.88
N SER A 19 -4.18 16.56 50.45
CA SER A 19 -4.67 15.40 49.73
C SER A 19 -5.37 15.89 48.48
N CYS A 20 -5.03 15.32 47.33
CA CYS A 20 -5.68 15.59 46.05
C CYS A 20 -7.17 15.32 46.28
N GLY A 21 -7.93 16.39 46.49
CA GLY A 21 -9.38 16.34 46.53
C GLY A 21 -9.82 15.82 45.17
N GLN A 22 -10.71 14.84 45.21
CA GLN A 22 -11.47 14.33 44.08
C GLN A 22 -11.76 15.47 43.09
N ASN A 23 -11.14 15.42 41.92
CA ASN A 23 -11.73 16.06 40.77
C ASN A 23 -13.01 15.26 40.50
N SER A 24 -14.14 15.78 40.95
CA SER A 24 -15.43 15.37 40.42
C SER A 24 -15.35 15.64 38.92
N ALA A 25 -15.21 14.57 38.13
CA ALA A 25 -15.48 14.63 36.71
C ALA A 25 -16.94 15.09 36.60
N THR A 26 -17.14 16.35 36.23
CA THR A 26 -18.40 16.76 35.63
C THR A 26 -18.55 15.89 34.39
N GLU A 27 -19.59 15.05 34.33
CA GLU A 27 -19.95 14.26 33.15
C GLU A 27 -19.87 15.18 31.93
N GLU A 28 -18.85 15.00 31.10
CA GLU A 28 -18.67 15.79 29.89
C GLU A 28 -19.77 15.39 28.91
N VAL A 29 -20.62 16.34 28.55
CA VAL A 29 -21.64 16.14 27.53
C VAL A 29 -20.95 15.88 26.19
N LEU A 30 -21.14 14.70 25.63
CA LEU A 30 -20.66 14.27 24.32
C LEU A 30 -21.42 15.01 23.23
N ASN A 31 -20.79 16.03 22.66
CA ASN A 31 -21.27 16.73 21.46
C ASN A 31 -20.69 16.11 20.18
N CYS A 32 -20.54 14.78 20.16
CA CYS A 32 -19.64 14.08 19.23
C CYS A 32 -20.29 13.45 18.03
N CYS A 33 -21.60 13.21 18.13
CA CYS A 33 -22.18 12.05 17.51
C CYS A 33 -23.49 12.46 16.86
N GLU A 34 -23.62 12.14 15.58
CA GLU A 34 -24.81 12.38 14.76
C GLU A 34 -25.27 11.01 14.27
N GLY A 35 -26.49 10.64 14.64
CA GLY A 35 -27.08 9.38 14.21
C GLY A 35 -28.32 9.02 15.00
N ASP A 36 -28.98 7.97 14.55
CA ASP A 36 -30.26 7.54 15.09
C ASP A 36 -30.10 6.21 15.83
N ILE A 37 -30.41 6.20 17.14
CA ILE A 37 -30.27 5.04 18.01
C ILE A 37 -31.66 4.54 18.40
N LEU A 38 -32.06 3.39 17.90
CA LEU A 38 -33.28 2.70 18.32
C LEU A 38 -32.96 1.69 19.41
N PHE A 39 -33.58 1.83 20.57
CA PHE A 39 -33.59 0.79 21.59
C PHE A 39 -34.77 -0.14 21.37
N LEU A 40 -34.49 -1.42 21.19
CA LEU A 40 -35.48 -2.48 21.21
C LEU A 40 -35.48 -3.09 22.62
N LEU A 41 -36.51 -2.83 23.41
CA LEU A 41 -36.57 -3.22 24.81
C LEU A 41 -37.56 -4.35 25.04
N ASP A 42 -37.06 -5.49 25.52
CA ASP A 42 -37.92 -6.60 25.92
C ASP A 42 -38.80 -6.21 27.10
N SER A 43 -40.10 -6.18 26.86
CA SER A 43 -41.13 -5.79 27.83
C SER A 43 -42.17 -6.90 27.98
N SER A 44 -41.83 -8.12 27.56
CA SER A 44 -42.70 -9.29 27.61
C SER A 44 -42.92 -9.79 29.04
N GLY A 45 -43.82 -10.75 29.19
CA GLY A 45 -44.26 -11.27 30.49
C GLY A 45 -43.22 -12.11 31.23
N SER A 46 -42.13 -12.54 30.58
CA SER A 46 -41.01 -13.22 31.23
C SER A 46 -40.09 -12.24 31.98
N VAL A 47 -40.06 -10.98 31.56
CA VAL A 47 -39.28 -9.92 32.21
C VAL A 47 -40.00 -9.46 33.48
N SER A 48 -39.34 -9.60 34.64
CA SER A 48 -39.89 -9.11 35.90
C SER A 48 -39.93 -7.58 35.93
N SER A 49 -40.78 -7.01 36.79
CA SER A 49 -40.82 -5.54 36.96
C SER A 49 -39.49 -4.99 37.52
N TYR A 50 -38.71 -5.82 38.21
CA TYR A 50 -37.36 -5.47 38.67
C TYR A 50 -36.38 -5.37 37.50
N GLU A 51 -36.31 -6.41 36.67
CA GLU A 51 -35.44 -6.43 35.48
C GLU A 51 -35.78 -5.30 34.51
N TYR A 52 -37.08 -5.09 34.27
CA TYR A 52 -37.53 -3.99 33.43
C TYR A 52 -37.09 -2.61 33.94
N SER A 53 -37.21 -2.37 35.24
CA SER A 53 -36.76 -1.12 35.86
C SER A 53 -35.24 -0.97 35.79
N ARG A 54 -34.48 -2.06 35.91
CA ARG A 54 -33.01 -2.05 35.77
C ARG A 54 -32.58 -1.75 34.35
N MET A 55 -33.22 -2.35 33.35
CA MET A 55 -32.95 -2.04 31.94
C MET A 55 -33.22 -0.58 31.61
N LEU A 56 -34.35 0.01 32.07
CA LEU A 56 -34.62 1.43 31.88
C LEU A 56 -33.60 2.34 32.59
N GLY A 57 -33.17 1.97 33.80
CA GLY A 57 -32.11 2.67 34.52
C GLY A 57 -30.78 2.64 33.77
N PHE A 58 -30.41 1.48 33.23
CA PHE A 58 -29.23 1.30 32.39
C PHE A 58 -29.31 2.16 31.12
N LEU A 59 -30.45 2.17 30.40
CA LEU A 59 -30.64 3.04 29.23
C LEU A 59 -30.50 4.52 29.60
N SER A 60 -31.05 4.91 30.74
CA SER A 60 -30.91 6.26 31.29
C SER A 60 -29.43 6.64 31.44
N GLU A 61 -28.64 5.80 32.13
CA GLU A 61 -27.20 6.02 32.38
C GLU A 61 -26.36 5.97 31.10
N LEU A 62 -26.63 5.02 30.21
CA LEU A 62 -25.97 4.91 28.90
C LEU A 62 -26.12 6.21 28.09
N LEU A 63 -27.32 6.80 28.13
CA LEU A 63 -27.70 7.96 27.33
C LEU A 63 -27.37 9.32 27.98
N LEU A 64 -26.99 9.37 29.25
CA LEU A 64 -26.69 10.62 29.96
C LEU A 64 -25.71 11.54 29.22
N PRO A 65 -24.60 11.03 28.67
CA PRO A 65 -23.63 11.91 28.05
C PRO A 65 -23.98 12.34 26.63
N PHE A 66 -24.93 11.72 25.92
CA PHE A 66 -25.21 12.08 24.53
C PHE A 66 -25.92 13.43 24.40
N SER A 67 -25.45 14.26 23.48
CA SER A 67 -26.20 15.44 23.02
C SER A 67 -27.36 15.01 22.13
N LEU A 68 -28.56 15.55 22.38
CA LEU A 68 -29.78 15.21 21.65
C LEU A 68 -30.22 16.39 20.77
N GLY A 69 -30.70 16.10 19.56
CA GLY A 69 -31.17 17.14 18.65
C GLY A 69 -31.19 16.74 17.18
N GLU A 70 -31.71 17.64 16.33
CA GLU A 70 -31.86 17.44 14.88
C GLU A 70 -30.52 17.22 14.17
N ASP A 71 -29.47 17.92 14.61
CA ASP A 71 -28.08 17.78 14.13
C ASP A 71 -27.20 17.02 15.14
N GLN A 72 -27.79 16.17 15.99
CA GLN A 72 -27.08 15.38 17.01
C GLN A 72 -27.65 13.95 17.03
N VAL A 73 -27.50 13.23 18.15
CA VAL A 73 -28.13 11.93 18.33
C VAL A 73 -29.64 12.10 18.49
N ARG A 74 -30.42 11.23 17.83
CA ARG A 74 -31.85 11.07 18.11
C ARG A 74 -32.11 9.66 18.59
N VAL A 75 -33.01 9.53 19.56
CA VAL A 75 -33.27 8.25 20.24
C VAL A 75 -34.72 7.84 20.08
N GLY A 76 -34.93 6.58 19.72
CA GLY A 76 -36.24 5.93 19.74
C GLY A 76 -36.27 4.78 20.73
N LEU A 77 -37.45 4.46 21.25
CA LEU A 77 -37.67 3.29 22.11
C LEU A 77 -38.86 2.48 21.60
N LEU A 78 -38.58 1.25 21.18
CA LEU A 78 -39.56 0.26 20.73
C LEU A 78 -39.64 -0.88 21.74
N GLN A 79 -40.82 -1.10 22.30
CA GLN A 79 -41.05 -2.15 23.29
C GLN A 79 -41.54 -3.44 22.62
N VAL A 80 -40.96 -4.57 23.02
CA VAL A 80 -41.43 -5.92 22.65
C VAL A 80 -42.48 -6.40 23.65
N GLY A 81 -43.60 -6.90 23.14
CA GLY A 81 -44.68 -7.52 23.90
C GLY A 81 -45.61 -8.25 22.94
N THR A 82 -46.83 -8.60 23.36
CA THR A 82 -47.76 -9.34 22.48
C THR A 82 -48.08 -8.54 21.21
N GLN A 83 -48.24 -7.23 21.38
CA GLN A 83 -48.31 -6.23 20.32
C GLN A 83 -47.15 -5.25 20.56
N PRO A 84 -46.08 -5.29 19.75
CA PRO A 84 -44.98 -4.34 19.87
C PRO A 84 -45.49 -2.89 19.80
N ARG A 85 -44.86 -2.00 20.57
CA ARG A 85 -45.26 -0.59 20.64
C ARG A 85 -44.06 0.34 20.60
N LEU A 86 -44.04 1.24 19.63
CA LEU A 86 -43.14 2.38 19.65
C LEU A 86 -43.56 3.32 20.78
N GLU A 87 -42.79 3.37 21.86
CA GLU A 87 -43.06 4.25 23.00
C GLU A 87 -42.85 5.71 22.59
N PHE A 88 -41.73 5.97 21.90
CA PHE A 88 -41.44 7.23 21.27
C PHE A 88 -40.47 7.04 20.09
N GLY A 89 -40.63 7.84 19.05
CA GLY A 89 -39.75 7.87 17.87
C GLY A 89 -38.64 8.91 18.00
N PHE A 90 -37.79 9.01 16.97
CA PHE A 90 -36.60 9.86 16.95
C PHE A 90 -36.86 11.35 17.17
N ASP A 91 -38.03 11.85 16.78
CA ASP A 91 -38.36 13.28 16.88
C ASP A 91 -39.05 13.68 18.20
N ALA A 92 -39.27 12.73 19.11
CA ALA A 92 -40.04 12.97 20.34
C ALA A 92 -39.25 13.73 21.42
N HIS A 93 -37.94 13.52 21.51
CA HIS A 93 -37.11 14.05 22.59
C HIS A 93 -35.79 14.61 22.06
N ASN A 94 -35.62 15.93 22.19
CA ASN A 94 -34.42 16.68 21.81
C ASN A 94 -33.65 17.25 23.01
N THR A 95 -34.03 16.89 24.24
CA THR A 95 -33.37 17.35 25.47
C THR A 95 -33.20 16.22 26.45
N GLN A 96 -32.12 16.26 27.22
CA GLN A 96 -31.82 15.22 28.20
C GLN A 96 -32.94 15.08 29.24
N SER A 97 -33.45 16.21 29.75
CA SER A 97 -34.56 16.19 30.71
C SER A 97 -35.83 15.53 30.14
N GLY A 98 -36.12 15.75 28.85
CA GLY A 98 -37.29 15.16 28.18
C GLY A 98 -37.14 13.65 28.02
N LEU A 99 -35.99 13.20 27.52
CA LEU A 99 -35.70 11.78 27.33
C LEU A 99 -35.67 11.03 28.66
N GLN A 100 -34.99 11.56 29.67
CA GLN A 100 -34.91 10.95 31.00
C GLN A 100 -36.28 10.86 31.68
N GLY A 101 -37.11 11.89 31.53
CA GLY A 101 -38.49 11.87 31.98
C GLY A 101 -39.35 10.82 31.25
N ALA A 102 -39.14 10.63 29.95
CA ALA A 102 -39.86 9.61 29.16
C ALA A 102 -39.46 8.19 29.59
N LEU A 103 -38.16 7.92 29.70
CA LEU A 103 -37.64 6.63 30.18
C LEU A 103 -38.18 6.29 31.57
N GLY A 104 -38.16 7.25 32.51
CA GLY A 104 -38.64 7.04 33.88
C GLY A 104 -40.16 6.82 34.00
N ASN A 105 -40.96 7.24 33.03
CA ASN A 105 -42.41 7.07 33.01
C ASN A 105 -42.90 5.88 32.16
N THR A 106 -41.99 5.25 31.41
CA THR A 106 -42.31 4.15 30.52
C THR A 106 -42.79 2.94 31.33
N LYS A 107 -43.86 2.27 30.86
CA LYS A 107 -44.42 1.07 31.51
C LYS A 107 -44.30 -0.14 30.59
N ALA A 108 -43.88 -1.26 31.16
CA ALA A 108 -43.81 -2.54 30.47
C ALA A 108 -45.16 -2.96 29.91
N LEU A 109 -45.16 -3.43 28.66
CA LEU A 109 -46.35 -3.93 27.97
C LEU A 109 -46.90 -5.22 28.62
N ARG A 110 -46.00 -6.13 28.99
CA ARG A 110 -46.29 -7.52 29.41
C ARG A 110 -46.92 -8.36 28.28
N GLY A 111 -47.24 -9.61 28.60
CA GLY A 111 -47.83 -10.57 27.66
C GLY A 111 -46.79 -11.40 26.90
N ASP A 112 -47.20 -12.06 25.82
CA ASP A 112 -46.31 -12.90 25.00
C ASP A 112 -45.18 -12.09 24.34
N THR A 113 -44.07 -12.75 24.03
CA THR A 113 -42.90 -12.15 23.37
C THR A 113 -43.06 -12.22 21.85
N ASN A 114 -43.16 -11.08 21.17
CA ASN A 114 -43.24 -11.01 19.70
C ASN A 114 -42.12 -10.14 19.11
N THR A 115 -40.88 -10.62 19.20
CA THR A 115 -39.69 -9.89 18.73
C THR A 115 -39.63 -9.79 17.21
N GLU A 116 -40.07 -10.82 16.48
CA GLU A 116 -40.09 -10.82 15.01
C GLU A 116 -40.90 -9.63 14.46
N GLU A 117 -42.11 -9.42 14.97
CA GLU A 117 -42.95 -8.29 14.56
C GLU A 117 -42.35 -6.94 14.98
N ALA A 118 -41.70 -6.89 16.15
CA ALA A 118 -41.02 -5.68 16.60
C ALA A 118 -39.85 -5.33 15.67
N LEU A 119 -39.08 -6.31 15.20
CA LEU A 119 -37.99 -6.11 14.25
C LEU A 119 -38.49 -5.68 12.87
N ARG A 120 -39.62 -6.22 12.40
CA ARG A 120 -40.28 -5.72 11.18
C ARG A 120 -40.72 -4.28 11.33
N MET A 121 -41.34 -3.93 12.46
CA MET A 121 -41.72 -2.54 12.74
C MET A 121 -40.50 -1.62 12.79
N ALA A 122 -39.41 -2.07 13.40
CA ALA A 122 -38.14 -1.35 13.43
C ALA A 122 -37.63 -1.09 12.01
N LYS A 123 -37.56 -2.11 11.16
CA LYS A 123 -37.06 -1.99 9.78
C LYS A 123 -37.96 -1.14 8.89
N ASP A 124 -39.24 -1.48 8.80
CA ASP A 124 -40.15 -0.94 7.79
C ASP A 124 -40.58 0.52 8.06
N TRP A 125 -40.47 0.96 9.32
CA TRP A 125 -40.98 2.27 9.76
C TRP A 125 -39.94 3.12 10.49
N VAL A 126 -39.35 2.59 11.57
CA VAL A 126 -38.57 3.42 12.49
C VAL A 126 -37.16 3.69 11.94
N LEU A 127 -36.44 2.64 11.54
CA LEU A 127 -35.08 2.71 11.01
C LEU A 127 -35.04 2.93 9.49
N LYS A 128 -36.21 3.04 8.85
CA LYS A 128 -36.32 3.33 7.43
C LYS A 128 -35.77 4.72 7.11
N PRO A 129 -34.73 4.84 6.27
CA PRO A 129 -34.14 6.13 5.94
C PRO A 129 -35.11 7.00 5.12
N GLY A 130 -35.20 8.29 5.47
CA GLY A 130 -36.01 9.29 4.75
C GLY A 130 -37.54 9.10 4.88
N GLY A 131 -38.00 8.15 5.71
CA GLY A 131 -39.41 7.94 6.01
C GLY A 131 -39.98 9.02 6.93
N GLY A 132 -41.28 9.32 6.82
CA GLY A 132 -41.95 10.21 7.78
C GLY A 132 -41.94 9.60 9.19
N GLY A 133 -41.19 10.20 10.11
CA GLY A 133 -40.94 9.66 11.46
C GLY A 133 -39.89 8.55 11.52
N GLY A 134 -39.21 8.27 10.40
CA GLY A 134 -38.13 7.31 10.29
C GLY A 134 -36.75 7.91 10.50
N ALA A 135 -35.72 7.10 10.30
CA ALA A 135 -34.33 7.52 10.44
C ALA A 135 -33.89 8.51 9.33
N ARG A 136 -32.85 9.30 9.63
CA ARG A 136 -32.19 10.23 8.71
C ARG A 136 -31.48 9.44 7.60
N GLU A 137 -31.65 9.89 6.36
CA GLU A 137 -31.28 9.15 5.14
C GLU A 137 -29.77 8.87 5.02
N GLU A 138 -28.93 9.73 5.57
CA GLU A 138 -27.48 9.64 5.39
C GLU A 138 -26.67 9.65 6.69
N LEU A 139 -27.29 9.25 7.80
CA LEU A 139 -26.61 9.15 9.09
C LEU A 139 -26.57 7.70 9.58
N PRO A 140 -25.55 7.35 10.37
CA PRO A 140 -25.47 6.04 10.98
C PRO A 140 -26.72 5.72 11.80
N ARG A 141 -27.17 4.46 11.67
CA ARG A 141 -28.36 3.94 12.35
C ARG A 141 -27.94 2.76 13.21
N VAL A 142 -28.30 2.81 14.48
CA VAL A 142 -27.93 1.79 15.47
C VAL A 142 -29.18 1.21 16.09
N LEU A 143 -29.28 -0.11 16.11
CA LEU A 143 -30.28 -0.87 16.87
C LEU A 143 -29.59 -1.50 18.08
N VAL A 144 -30.03 -1.13 19.28
CA VAL A 144 -29.55 -1.74 20.53
C VAL A 144 -30.70 -2.55 21.13
N TRP A 145 -30.53 -3.87 21.19
CA TRP A 145 -31.57 -4.78 21.66
C TRP A 145 -31.27 -5.31 23.06
N LEU A 146 -32.16 -5.05 24.01
CA LEU A 146 -32.09 -5.52 25.39
C LEU A 146 -33.14 -6.62 25.60
N THR A 147 -32.73 -7.80 26.06
CA THR A 147 -33.63 -8.95 26.26
C THR A 147 -33.20 -9.86 27.42
N ASP A 148 -34.16 -10.58 28.02
CA ASP A 148 -33.90 -11.62 29.03
C ASP A 148 -33.49 -12.97 28.44
N GLY A 149 -33.62 -13.13 27.12
CA GLY A 149 -33.13 -14.27 26.35
C GLY A 149 -34.03 -15.50 26.28
N VAL A 150 -35.29 -15.44 26.72
CA VAL A 150 -36.09 -16.66 26.95
C VAL A 150 -36.60 -17.34 25.65
N LYS A 151 -36.89 -16.60 24.58
CA LYS A 151 -37.19 -17.09 23.20
C LYS A 151 -37.53 -15.91 22.27
N PRO A 152 -36.60 -15.43 21.45
CA PRO A 152 -36.88 -14.29 20.58
C PRO A 152 -37.71 -14.65 19.31
N GLY A 153 -37.89 -15.93 19.00
CA GLY A 153 -38.52 -16.36 17.74
C GLY A 153 -37.54 -16.34 16.56
N ASP A 154 -38.06 -16.21 15.33
CA ASP A 154 -37.24 -16.12 14.12
C ASP A 154 -36.74 -14.68 13.92
N VAL A 155 -35.57 -14.39 14.50
CA VAL A 155 -34.94 -13.07 14.43
C VAL A 155 -33.81 -12.99 13.42
N ILE A 156 -33.38 -14.12 12.84
CA ILE A 156 -32.20 -14.15 11.96
C ILE A 156 -32.49 -13.38 10.68
N GLY A 157 -33.60 -13.68 10.00
CA GLY A 157 -33.99 -13.00 8.75
C GLY A 157 -34.15 -11.48 8.91
N PRO A 158 -35.01 -11.00 9.83
CA PRO A 158 -35.19 -9.55 10.03
C PRO A 158 -33.91 -8.81 10.42
N MET A 159 -33.02 -9.43 11.20
CA MET A 159 -31.75 -8.80 11.59
C MET A 159 -30.72 -8.79 10.47
N GLU A 160 -30.70 -9.82 9.62
CA GLU A 160 -29.88 -9.84 8.41
C GLU A 160 -30.30 -8.72 7.46
N GLU A 161 -31.59 -8.57 7.21
CA GLU A 161 -32.14 -7.49 6.38
C GLU A 161 -31.79 -6.09 6.92
N LEU A 162 -31.93 -5.87 8.24
CA LEU A 162 -31.53 -4.61 8.88
C LEU A 162 -30.03 -4.30 8.67
N ARG A 163 -29.17 -5.32 8.81
CA ARG A 163 -27.73 -5.17 8.60
C ARG A 163 -27.38 -4.93 7.14
N GLU A 164 -28.07 -5.58 6.19
CA GLU A 164 -27.92 -5.32 4.76
C GLU A 164 -28.34 -3.90 4.39
N GLU A 165 -29.33 -3.34 5.08
CA GLU A 165 -29.72 -1.94 4.94
C GLU A 165 -28.76 -0.97 5.63
N GLY A 166 -27.68 -1.43 6.27
CA GLY A 166 -26.66 -0.58 6.91
C GLY A 166 -27.00 -0.17 8.34
N VAL A 167 -27.89 -0.90 9.03
CA VAL A 167 -28.12 -0.72 10.47
C VAL A 167 -27.11 -1.54 11.26
N ALA A 168 -26.37 -0.90 12.17
CA ALA A 168 -25.52 -1.59 13.11
C ALA A 168 -26.36 -2.16 14.28
N VAL A 169 -26.13 -3.41 14.63
CA VAL A 169 -26.93 -4.15 15.62
C VAL A 169 -26.05 -4.56 16.80
N LEU A 170 -26.43 -4.13 18.00
CA LEU A 170 -25.83 -4.53 19.27
C LEU A 170 -26.89 -5.20 20.15
N VAL A 171 -26.47 -6.18 20.94
CA VAL A 171 -27.39 -6.95 21.80
C VAL A 171 -26.84 -7.06 23.21
N ILE A 172 -27.72 -6.83 24.18
CA ILE A 172 -27.50 -7.06 25.61
C ILE A 172 -28.51 -8.09 26.09
N SER A 173 -28.00 -9.23 26.53
CA SER A 173 -28.80 -10.34 27.06
C SER A 173 -28.62 -10.43 28.58
N THR A 174 -29.69 -10.24 29.33
CA THR A 174 -29.73 -10.39 30.79
C THR A 174 -30.39 -11.71 31.18
N GLY A 175 -29.64 -12.80 31.15
CA GLY A 175 -30.17 -14.14 31.47
C GLY A 175 -29.73 -15.23 30.51
N HIS A 176 -30.65 -16.13 30.16
CA HIS A 176 -30.35 -17.37 29.43
C HIS A 176 -30.44 -17.23 27.90
N GLY A 177 -29.98 -16.10 27.35
CA GLY A 177 -30.00 -15.85 25.91
C GLY A 177 -29.26 -16.93 25.12
N ASN A 178 -29.74 -17.23 23.92
CA ASN A 178 -29.08 -18.18 23.05
C ASN A 178 -27.89 -17.52 22.33
N TYR A 179 -26.69 -17.67 22.89
CA TYR A 179 -25.44 -17.15 22.31
C TYR A 179 -25.25 -17.53 20.83
N GLN A 180 -25.63 -18.74 20.43
CA GLN A 180 -25.46 -19.19 19.04
C GLN A 180 -26.35 -18.42 18.07
N VAL A 181 -27.54 -18.00 18.51
CA VAL A 181 -28.45 -17.17 17.71
C VAL A 181 -27.99 -15.71 17.75
N LEU A 182 -27.72 -15.18 18.94
CA LEU A 182 -27.40 -13.75 19.12
C LEU A 182 -26.09 -13.34 18.45
N ARG A 183 -25.07 -14.20 18.42
CA ARG A 183 -23.81 -13.93 17.71
C ARG A 183 -23.96 -13.80 16.19
N GLN A 184 -25.02 -14.35 15.60
CA GLN A 184 -25.26 -14.30 14.15
C GLN A 184 -25.96 -13.00 13.73
N VAL A 185 -26.67 -12.35 14.67
CA VAL A 185 -27.48 -11.16 14.37
C VAL A 185 -26.79 -9.85 14.71
N VAL A 186 -25.78 -9.86 15.59
CA VAL A 186 -24.99 -8.66 15.90
C VAL A 186 -24.07 -8.28 14.75
N THR A 187 -23.76 -7.00 14.65
CA THR A 187 -22.72 -6.50 13.73
C THR A 187 -21.34 -6.89 14.27
N PRO A 188 -20.37 -7.33 13.44
CA PRO A 188 -19.01 -7.57 13.91
C PRO A 188 -18.28 -6.29 14.39
N PRO A 189 -17.31 -6.37 15.32
CA PRO A 189 -16.86 -7.56 16.04
C PRO A 189 -17.84 -8.00 17.13
N VAL A 190 -18.02 -9.31 17.29
CA VAL A 190 -19.03 -9.87 18.22
C VAL A 190 -18.67 -9.53 19.67
N GLU A 191 -17.39 -9.48 19.98
CA GLU A 191 -16.85 -9.26 21.33
C GLU A 191 -17.20 -7.88 21.89
N SER A 192 -17.45 -6.90 21.03
CA SER A 192 -17.81 -5.53 21.41
C SER A 192 -19.29 -5.20 21.19
N HIS A 193 -20.06 -6.09 20.55
CA HIS A 193 -21.47 -5.81 20.19
C HIS A 193 -22.46 -6.83 20.78
N LEU A 194 -21.96 -7.86 21.48
CA LEU A 194 -22.79 -8.86 22.15
C LEU A 194 -22.37 -9.00 23.61
N TYR A 195 -23.27 -8.60 24.50
CA TYR A 195 -23.04 -8.65 25.94
C TYR A 195 -23.99 -9.63 26.62
N PHE A 196 -23.41 -10.50 27.46
CA PHE A 196 -24.15 -11.35 28.40
C PHE A 196 -23.78 -10.91 29.80
N VAL A 197 -24.74 -10.36 30.52
CA VAL A 197 -24.49 -9.75 31.83
C VAL A 197 -25.65 -10.02 32.75
N ASP A 198 -25.39 -10.21 34.03
CA ASP A 198 -26.45 -10.27 35.03
C ASP A 198 -27.15 -8.91 35.14
N ILE A 199 -28.44 -8.92 35.44
CA ILE A 199 -29.27 -7.70 35.46
C ILE A 199 -28.73 -6.63 36.44
N ASP A 200 -28.11 -7.07 37.52
CA ASP A 200 -27.54 -6.20 38.55
C ASP A 200 -26.18 -5.63 38.16
N ASP A 201 -25.50 -6.28 37.21
CA ASP A 201 -24.14 -5.97 36.77
C ASP A 201 -24.08 -5.25 35.42
N MET A 202 -25.23 -4.87 34.85
CA MET A 202 -25.29 -4.12 33.58
C MET A 202 -24.44 -2.84 33.59
N SER A 203 -24.24 -2.23 34.76
CA SER A 203 -23.39 -1.05 34.91
C SER A 203 -21.96 -1.26 34.42
N ILE A 204 -21.44 -2.50 34.47
CA ILE A 204 -20.08 -2.87 34.03
C ILE A 204 -19.87 -2.60 32.54
N ILE A 205 -20.90 -2.82 31.71
CA ILE A 205 -20.78 -2.69 30.25
C ILE A 205 -21.17 -1.30 29.73
N THR A 206 -21.53 -0.36 30.60
CA THR A 206 -22.07 0.94 30.19
C THR A 206 -21.08 1.75 29.37
N GLU A 207 -19.82 1.81 29.82
CA GLU A 207 -18.75 2.55 29.11
C GLU A 207 -18.41 1.85 27.79
N ASP A 208 -18.14 0.54 27.82
CA ASP A 208 -17.81 -0.24 26.62
C ASP A 208 -18.91 -0.17 25.55
N LEU A 209 -20.18 -0.31 25.94
CA LEU A 209 -21.31 -0.23 25.01
C LEU A 209 -21.46 1.18 24.44
N ARG A 210 -21.26 2.20 25.28
CA ARG A 210 -21.29 3.60 24.84
C ARG A 210 -20.21 3.86 23.81
N ASP A 211 -18.99 3.40 24.08
CA ASP A 211 -17.85 3.56 23.18
C ASP A 211 -18.10 2.83 21.86
N ALA A 212 -18.64 1.61 21.89
CA ALA A 212 -19.03 0.88 20.67
C ALA A 212 -20.07 1.65 19.84
N ILE A 213 -21.09 2.23 20.48
CA ILE A 213 -22.08 3.09 19.80
C ILE A 213 -21.38 4.31 19.19
N ILE A 214 -20.51 4.99 19.94
CA ILE A 214 -19.77 6.16 19.45
C ILE A 214 -18.91 5.81 18.24
N GLU A 215 -18.17 4.70 18.29
CA GLU A 215 -17.35 4.22 17.18
C GLU A 215 -18.19 3.98 15.93
N ILE A 216 -19.36 3.33 16.06
CA ILE A 216 -20.28 3.12 14.95
C ILE A 216 -20.79 4.45 14.39
N LEU A 217 -21.21 5.38 15.25
CA LEU A 217 -21.68 6.70 14.85
C LEU A 217 -20.57 7.54 14.19
N TRP A 218 -19.30 7.21 14.43
CA TRP A 218 -18.13 7.88 13.85
C TRP A 218 -17.61 7.24 12.57
N ALA A 219 -17.79 5.93 12.38
CA ALA A 219 -17.22 5.16 11.29
C ALA A 219 -17.56 5.70 9.88
N GLU A 220 -18.67 6.44 9.75
CA GLU A 220 -19.09 7.03 8.47
C GLU A 220 -18.70 8.50 8.28
N ARG A 221 -18.12 9.17 9.29
CA ARG A 221 -17.85 10.63 9.26
C ARG A 221 -16.49 10.99 8.67
N LEU A 222 -15.48 10.12 8.79
CA LEU A 222 -14.12 10.33 8.25
C LEU A 222 -13.66 9.10 7.45
N GLN A 223 -13.63 9.23 6.13
CA GLN A 223 -13.24 8.18 5.20
C GLN A 223 -11.82 8.40 4.67
N VAL A 224 -11.11 7.31 4.40
CA VAL A 224 -9.82 7.33 3.70
C VAL A 224 -9.99 6.77 2.29
N ARG A 225 -9.57 7.55 1.29
CA ARG A 225 -9.61 7.20 -0.14
C ARG A 225 -8.24 7.40 -0.79
N ASP A 226 -8.09 6.90 -2.00
CA ASP A 226 -6.90 7.09 -2.85
C ASP A 226 -5.56 6.78 -2.16
N VAL A 227 -5.52 5.70 -1.37
CA VAL A 227 -4.30 5.26 -0.68
C VAL A 227 -3.25 4.80 -1.70
N SER A 228 -2.10 5.48 -1.71
CA SER A 228 -0.90 5.15 -2.47
C SER A 228 0.20 4.60 -1.56
N THR A 229 1.41 4.48 -2.09
CA THR A 229 2.60 4.11 -1.32
C THR A 229 3.09 5.19 -0.37
N ASP A 230 2.73 6.45 -0.64
CA ASP A 230 3.30 7.65 -0.01
C ASP A 230 2.25 8.74 0.32
N SER A 231 0.99 8.49 0.01
CA SER A 231 -0.11 9.45 0.19
C SER A 231 -1.44 8.75 0.45
N ALA A 232 -2.38 9.49 1.04
CA ALA A 232 -3.77 9.09 1.23
C ALA A 232 -4.65 10.35 1.22
N VAL A 233 -5.93 10.22 0.92
CA VAL A 233 -6.89 11.32 0.95
C VAL A 233 -7.92 11.05 2.05
N LEU A 234 -7.98 11.94 3.03
CA LEU A 234 -9.06 11.99 4.01
C LEU A 234 -10.26 12.73 3.39
N GLN A 235 -11.46 12.22 3.63
CA GLN A 235 -12.73 12.81 3.21
C GLN A 235 -13.71 12.80 4.38
N TRP A 236 -14.38 13.92 4.64
CA TRP A 236 -15.35 14.07 5.72
C TRP A 236 -16.48 15.03 5.32
N ARG A 237 -17.56 15.06 6.10
CA ARG A 237 -18.63 16.06 5.92
C ARG A 237 -18.20 17.42 6.49
N PRO A 238 -18.39 18.54 5.77
CA PRO A 238 -17.97 19.86 6.22
C PRO A 238 -18.93 20.44 7.27
N VAL A 239 -18.91 19.87 8.48
CA VAL A 239 -19.72 20.29 9.66
C VAL A 239 -19.47 21.72 10.13
N LEU A 240 -18.38 22.36 9.71
CA LEU A 240 -18.07 23.76 9.99
C LEU A 240 -18.51 24.69 8.86
N ALA A 241 -19.12 24.18 7.78
CA ALA A 241 -19.56 25.02 6.66
C ALA A 241 -20.55 26.09 7.13
N GLY A 242 -20.20 27.37 6.92
CA GLY A 242 -21.00 28.50 7.37
C GLY A 242 -20.73 28.94 8.82
N LEU A 243 -19.88 28.23 9.56
CA LEU A 243 -19.36 28.62 10.88
C LEU A 243 -17.95 29.23 10.76
N THR A 244 -17.56 30.01 11.77
CA THR A 244 -16.17 30.49 11.91
C THR A 244 -15.32 29.43 12.60
N GLY A 245 -14.43 28.78 11.86
CA GLY A 245 -13.60 27.69 12.39
C GLY A 245 -12.58 27.14 11.39
N TYR A 246 -11.92 26.05 11.77
CA TYR A 246 -11.02 25.28 10.91
C TYR A 246 -10.96 23.82 11.38
N TYR A 247 -10.49 22.92 10.51
CA TYR A 247 -10.17 21.55 10.86
C TYR A 247 -8.68 21.41 11.09
N ASP A 248 -8.29 20.82 12.22
CA ASP A 248 -6.92 20.49 12.57
C ASP A 248 -6.69 18.99 12.47
N ILE A 249 -5.77 18.57 11.62
CA ILE A 249 -5.57 17.16 11.28
C ILE A 249 -4.18 16.74 11.74
N TRP A 250 -4.12 15.76 12.63
CA TRP A 250 -2.90 15.16 13.15
C TRP A 250 -2.77 13.73 12.62
N PHE A 251 -1.62 13.32 12.11
CA PHE A 251 -1.43 11.94 11.63
C PHE A 251 -0.03 11.43 11.86
N GLY A 252 0.10 10.14 12.21
CA GLY A 252 1.39 9.52 12.51
C GLY A 252 1.32 7.99 12.43
N PRO A 253 2.48 7.29 12.41
CA PRO A 253 2.49 5.83 12.39
C PRO A 253 1.79 5.27 13.64
N ALA A 254 0.92 4.28 13.46
CA ALA A 254 0.23 3.62 14.55
C ALA A 254 1.25 2.87 15.44
N PRO A 255 1.10 2.86 16.77
CA PRO A 255 1.98 2.10 17.65
C PRO A 255 1.93 0.63 17.28
N SER A 256 3.03 0.06 16.79
CA SER A 256 3.15 -1.37 16.56
C SER A 256 3.06 -2.08 17.91
N GLY A 257 2.04 -2.91 18.11
CA GLY A 257 1.84 -3.70 19.33
C GLY A 257 3.02 -4.64 19.61
N GLY A 258 4.01 -4.14 20.35
CA GLY A 258 5.06 -4.92 20.98
C GLY A 258 4.66 -5.22 22.42
N VAL A 259 4.62 -6.51 22.76
CA VAL A 259 4.40 -7.03 24.11
C VAL A 259 5.26 -6.28 25.13
N VAL A 260 4.65 -5.50 26.01
CA VAL A 260 5.33 -4.89 27.15
C VAL A 260 5.38 -5.92 28.27
N GLY A 261 6.49 -6.64 28.34
CA GLY A 261 6.86 -7.42 29.52
C GLY A 261 7.06 -6.48 30.70
N GLY A 262 6.33 -6.74 31.79
CA GLY A 262 6.41 -5.98 33.03
C GLY A 262 7.81 -6.02 33.65
N GLY A 263 8.28 -4.84 34.06
CA GLY A 263 9.49 -4.67 34.85
C GLY A 263 9.41 -3.35 35.61
N ALA A 264 9.02 -3.44 36.88
CA ALA A 264 9.03 -2.32 37.81
C ALA A 264 10.47 -1.86 38.09
N GLY A 265 10.71 -0.55 38.03
CA GLY A 265 12.00 0.06 38.34
C GLY A 265 11.90 1.59 38.42
N GLU A 266 11.66 2.07 39.65
CA GLU A 266 11.97 3.37 40.31
C GLU A 266 12.01 4.74 39.56
N PRO A 267 11.67 5.83 40.28
CA PRO A 267 11.37 7.13 39.68
C PRO A 267 12.58 8.08 39.66
N GLY A 268 12.96 8.56 38.47
CA GLY A 268 13.93 9.64 38.37
C GLY A 268 14.34 9.97 36.94
N THR A 269 14.20 11.27 36.62
CA THR A 269 14.69 12.02 35.44
C THR A 269 13.77 12.13 34.22
N SER A 270 13.72 13.39 33.77
CA SER A 270 12.96 14.07 32.72
C SER A 270 12.74 13.33 31.39
N PRO A 271 11.74 13.74 30.58
CA PRO A 271 11.11 12.90 29.58
C PRO A 271 12.04 12.70 28.38
N SER A 272 12.40 11.44 28.14
CA SER A 272 12.89 11.03 26.83
C SER A 272 11.68 10.95 25.88
N THR A 273 11.57 11.97 25.04
CA THR A 273 10.86 11.97 23.76
C THR A 273 11.21 10.72 22.95
N SER A 274 10.39 9.67 23.06
CA SER A 274 10.22 8.66 22.01
C SER A 274 9.04 9.08 21.12
N GLY A 275 9.15 10.27 20.53
CA GLY A 275 8.13 10.84 19.68
C GLY A 275 8.13 10.16 18.31
N GLY A 276 7.15 9.28 18.06
CA GLY A 276 6.67 9.10 16.69
C GLY A 276 6.24 10.48 16.17
N GLN A 277 6.90 10.98 15.12
CA GLN A 277 6.57 12.31 14.60
C GLN A 277 5.17 12.28 13.99
N TYR A 278 4.20 12.83 14.73
CA TYR A 278 2.91 13.20 14.19
C TYR A 278 3.08 14.44 13.31
N GLN A 279 2.55 14.38 12.10
CA GLN A 279 2.45 15.50 11.17
C GLN A 279 1.10 16.19 11.36
N ARG A 280 1.05 17.51 11.12
CA ARG A 280 -0.13 18.35 11.34
C ARG A 280 -0.52 19.09 10.05
N LEU A 281 -1.81 19.19 9.78
CA LEU A 281 -2.37 19.90 8.63
C LEU A 281 -3.65 20.64 9.05
N THR A 282 -3.80 21.90 8.63
CA THR A 282 -5.00 22.69 8.91
C THR A 282 -5.80 22.90 7.62
N ARG A 283 -7.13 22.83 7.71
CA ARG A 283 -8.06 23.05 6.60
C ARG A 283 -9.15 24.04 6.99
N PRO A 284 -9.63 24.89 6.07
CA PRO A 284 -10.70 25.84 6.38
C PRO A 284 -12.04 25.14 6.66
N ALA A 285 -12.96 25.86 7.30
CA ALA A 285 -14.26 25.37 7.76
C ALA A 285 -15.16 24.77 6.65
N ASP A 286 -15.00 25.20 5.40
CA ASP A 286 -15.74 24.71 4.24
C ASP A 286 -15.12 23.47 3.59
N SER A 287 -13.96 23.02 4.06
CA SER A 287 -13.28 21.84 3.51
C SER A 287 -13.93 20.54 3.95
N SER A 288 -14.00 19.61 3.00
CA SER A 288 -14.46 18.23 3.16
C SER A 288 -13.38 17.19 2.81
N THR A 289 -12.16 17.64 2.46
CA THR A 289 -11.06 16.75 2.05
C THR A 289 -9.68 17.26 2.46
N ALA A 290 -8.74 16.33 2.67
CA ALA A 290 -7.32 16.62 2.84
C ALA A 290 -6.45 15.49 2.29
N ARG A 291 -5.44 15.85 1.48
CA ARG A 291 -4.41 14.91 1.05
C ARG A 291 -3.26 14.87 2.06
N LEU A 292 -2.99 13.69 2.58
CA LEU A 292 -1.81 13.35 3.37
C LEU A 292 -0.69 12.91 2.41
N THR A 293 0.53 13.43 2.58
CA THR A 293 1.68 13.16 1.70
C THR A 293 2.94 12.88 2.52
N GLY A 294 3.94 12.24 1.91
CA GLY A 294 5.19 11.94 2.61
C GLY A 294 5.05 10.80 3.60
N LEU A 295 4.08 9.92 3.36
CA LEU A 295 3.88 8.70 4.14
C LEU A 295 4.94 7.65 3.75
N LYS A 296 5.28 6.78 4.68
CA LYS A 296 6.16 5.64 4.42
C LYS A 296 5.33 4.51 3.80
N PRO A 297 5.89 3.76 2.82
CA PRO A 297 5.25 2.57 2.30
C PRO A 297 5.06 1.48 3.38
N ASP A 298 4.07 0.61 3.18
CA ASP A 298 3.76 -0.53 4.06
C ASP A 298 3.72 -0.19 5.55
N THR A 299 3.15 0.98 5.88
CA THR A 299 3.11 1.50 7.24
C THR A 299 1.67 1.85 7.59
N THR A 300 1.21 1.37 8.74
CA THR A 300 -0.10 1.74 9.29
C THR A 300 -0.01 3.10 9.95
N TYR A 301 -0.92 4.01 9.58
CA TYR A 301 -1.05 5.35 10.11
C TYR A 301 -2.37 5.50 10.85
N THR A 302 -2.37 6.33 11.89
CA THR A 302 -3.56 6.88 12.54
C THR A 302 -3.65 8.36 12.19
N ALA A 303 -4.82 8.81 11.73
CA ALA A 303 -5.11 10.21 11.46
C ALA A 303 -6.32 10.68 12.27
N THR A 304 -6.20 11.83 12.92
CA THR A 304 -7.20 12.47 13.77
C THR A 304 -7.55 13.83 13.20
N LEU A 305 -8.83 14.11 12.95
CA LEU A 305 -9.39 15.36 12.48
C LEU A 305 -10.19 16.03 13.61
N THR A 306 -9.70 17.16 14.09
CA THR A 306 -10.31 17.96 15.15
C THR A 306 -10.97 19.21 14.56
N PRO A 307 -12.31 19.30 14.56
CA PRO A 307 -13.01 20.54 14.23
C PRO A 307 -12.86 21.59 15.34
N GLU A 308 -12.32 22.76 15.01
CA GLU A 308 -12.13 23.89 15.92
C GLU A 308 -13.11 25.01 15.55
N SER A 309 -13.97 25.40 16.50
CA SER A 309 -14.95 26.47 16.34
C SER A 309 -15.12 27.22 17.67
N ASN A 310 -15.35 28.53 17.57
CA ASN A 310 -15.63 29.39 18.72
C ASN A 310 -17.11 29.36 19.15
N LEU A 311 -17.98 28.74 18.36
CA LEU A 311 -19.43 28.72 18.58
C LEU A 311 -19.93 27.36 19.12
N GLN A 312 -19.24 26.28 18.78
CA GLN A 312 -19.66 24.92 19.12
C GLN A 312 -18.43 24.04 19.36
N VAL A 313 -18.45 23.27 20.44
CA VAL A 313 -17.43 22.24 20.72
C VAL A 313 -17.82 20.99 19.95
N LEU A 314 -17.00 20.56 19.01
CA LEU A 314 -17.22 19.35 18.21
C LEU A 314 -16.11 18.34 18.51
N ASN A 315 -16.42 17.05 18.48
CA ASN A 315 -15.44 16.03 18.85
C ASN A 315 -14.50 15.67 17.70
N PRO A 316 -13.25 15.28 18.01
CA PRO A 316 -12.30 14.84 17.01
C PRO A 316 -12.68 13.47 16.43
N LEU A 317 -12.47 13.29 15.13
CA LEU A 317 -12.67 12.02 14.42
C LEU A 317 -11.31 11.36 14.19
N SER A 318 -11.17 10.05 14.41
CA SER A 318 -9.92 9.33 14.13
C SER A 318 -10.13 8.15 13.19
N VAL A 319 -9.15 7.87 12.33
CA VAL A 319 -9.18 6.75 11.38
C VAL A 319 -7.79 6.12 11.24
N THR A 320 -7.74 4.81 11.05
CA THR A 320 -6.50 4.08 10.77
C THR A 320 -6.49 3.53 9.35
N PHE A 321 -5.33 3.57 8.69
CA PHE A 321 -5.16 3.03 7.34
C PHE A 321 -3.71 2.60 7.09
N THR A 322 -3.50 1.65 6.18
CA THR A 322 -2.16 1.15 5.82
C THR A 322 -1.81 1.58 4.40
N THR A 323 -0.66 2.23 4.23
CA THR A 323 -0.13 2.61 2.91
C THR A 323 0.25 1.38 2.08
N LYS A 324 0.24 1.52 0.76
CA LYS A 324 0.64 0.43 -0.12
C LYS A 324 2.15 0.15 -0.03
N PRO A 325 2.60 -1.09 -0.28
CA PRO A 325 4.03 -1.41 -0.34
C PRO A 325 4.76 -0.66 -1.45
N GLU A 326 6.05 -0.38 -1.24
CA GLU A 326 6.85 0.41 -2.17
C GLU A 326 6.99 -0.28 -3.54
N VAL A 327 6.65 0.44 -4.60
CA VAL A 327 6.83 -0.01 -5.99
C VAL A 327 8.27 0.26 -6.41
N LEU A 328 9.16 -0.70 -6.17
CA LEU A 328 10.55 -0.57 -6.60
C LEU A 328 10.69 -1.04 -8.07
N SER A 329 11.07 -0.13 -8.98
CA SER A 329 11.42 -0.46 -10.37
C SER A 329 12.83 -1.06 -10.46
N PRO A 330 13.20 -1.74 -11.56
CA PRO A 330 14.61 -2.05 -11.81
C PRO A 330 15.39 -0.73 -11.83
N SER A 331 16.32 -0.56 -10.90
CA SER A 331 17.10 0.68 -10.75
C SER A 331 18.27 0.75 -11.73
N VAL A 332 18.68 -0.39 -12.28
CA VAL A 332 19.77 -0.48 -13.26
C VAL A 332 19.40 -1.45 -14.37
N VAL A 333 19.60 -1.05 -15.62
CA VAL A 333 19.61 -1.93 -16.80
C VAL A 333 21.03 -1.91 -17.37
N THR A 334 21.68 -3.07 -17.40
CA THR A 334 23.01 -3.25 -17.99
C THR A 334 22.95 -4.12 -19.24
N VAL A 335 24.00 -3.99 -20.04
CA VAL A 335 24.12 -4.62 -21.35
C VAL A 335 25.45 -5.36 -21.36
N SER A 336 25.43 -6.62 -21.78
CA SER A 336 26.61 -7.46 -21.93
C SER A 336 26.52 -8.29 -23.21
N ASP A 337 27.61 -8.96 -23.59
CA ASP A 337 27.65 -9.91 -24.72
C ASP A 337 27.00 -9.35 -25.99
N SER A 338 27.45 -8.17 -26.43
CA SER A 338 26.97 -7.55 -27.66
C SER A 338 27.65 -8.19 -28.87
N GLU A 339 26.89 -8.96 -29.65
CA GLU A 339 27.34 -9.58 -30.89
C GLU A 339 26.71 -8.87 -32.09
N ALA A 340 26.94 -9.40 -33.30
CA ALA A 340 26.39 -8.82 -34.52
C ALA A 340 24.85 -8.95 -34.62
N ASN A 341 24.26 -9.99 -34.03
CA ASN A 341 22.81 -10.26 -34.13
C ASN A 341 22.14 -10.54 -32.79
N SER A 342 22.88 -10.42 -31.69
CA SER A 342 22.40 -10.74 -30.35
C SER A 342 23.00 -9.79 -29.31
N VAL A 343 22.24 -9.54 -28.24
CA VAL A 343 22.68 -8.71 -27.10
C VAL A 343 22.03 -9.26 -25.84
N ARG A 344 22.82 -9.45 -24.77
CA ARG A 344 22.27 -9.74 -23.44
C ARG A 344 21.92 -8.45 -22.69
N VAL A 345 20.71 -8.41 -22.16
CA VAL A 345 20.20 -7.32 -21.33
C VAL A 345 19.93 -7.88 -19.93
N SER A 346 20.46 -7.23 -18.91
CA SER A 346 20.23 -7.58 -17.51
C SER A 346 19.71 -6.39 -16.70
N TRP A 347 18.94 -6.67 -15.66
CA TRP A 347 18.36 -5.64 -14.80
C TRP A 347 18.42 -6.05 -13.33
N GLY A 348 18.36 -5.07 -12.44
CA GLY A 348 18.30 -5.33 -11.00
C GLY A 348 17.81 -4.12 -10.21
N PRO A 349 17.44 -4.32 -8.93
CA PRO A 349 17.37 -5.60 -8.20
C PRO A 349 16.17 -6.48 -8.60
N LEU A 350 16.24 -7.80 -8.31
CA LEU A 350 15.11 -8.73 -8.45
C LEU A 350 14.13 -8.58 -7.29
N GLN A 351 12.84 -8.56 -7.59
CA GLN A 351 11.77 -8.45 -6.59
C GLN A 351 10.66 -9.48 -6.83
N PRO A 352 10.95 -10.76 -6.52
CA PRO A 352 10.07 -11.87 -6.88
C PRO A 352 8.71 -11.85 -6.17
N GLU A 353 8.56 -11.09 -5.07
CA GLU A 353 7.31 -11.01 -4.30
C GLU A 353 6.34 -9.93 -4.81
N SER A 354 6.85 -8.86 -5.43
CA SER A 354 6.04 -7.73 -5.90
C SER A 354 5.79 -7.75 -7.42
N VAL A 355 6.64 -8.45 -8.19
CA VAL A 355 6.63 -8.48 -9.65
C VAL A 355 6.05 -9.80 -10.17
N GLN A 356 5.07 -9.71 -11.07
CA GLN A 356 4.50 -10.88 -11.76
C GLN A 356 5.35 -11.31 -12.96
N SER A 357 5.82 -10.34 -13.74
CA SER A 357 6.70 -10.55 -14.91
C SER A 357 7.42 -9.27 -15.28
N PHE A 358 8.50 -9.38 -16.05
CA PHE A 358 9.17 -8.24 -16.68
C PHE A 358 8.83 -8.20 -18.17
N GLN A 359 8.61 -7.00 -18.71
CA GLN A 359 8.39 -6.78 -20.13
C GLN A 359 9.60 -6.02 -20.69
N VAL A 360 10.21 -6.58 -21.73
CA VAL A 360 11.38 -6.03 -22.41
C VAL A 360 10.99 -5.63 -23.81
N GLU A 361 11.01 -4.33 -24.09
CA GLU A 361 10.66 -3.75 -25.37
C GLU A 361 11.90 -3.21 -26.06
N TYR A 362 12.06 -3.47 -27.36
CA TYR A 362 13.22 -3.00 -28.10
C TYR A 362 12.88 -2.63 -29.54
N SER A 363 13.52 -1.57 -30.03
CA SER A 363 13.36 -1.08 -31.41
C SER A 363 14.67 -0.49 -31.92
N ALA A 364 14.94 -0.66 -33.22
CA ALA A 364 16.09 -0.04 -33.87
C ALA A 364 15.84 1.47 -34.01
N LEU A 365 16.84 2.31 -33.72
CA LEU A 365 16.74 3.75 -33.91
C LEU A 365 17.16 4.13 -35.35
N PRO A 366 16.50 5.11 -35.99
CA PRO A 366 15.48 6.00 -35.43
C PRO A 366 14.02 5.53 -35.58
N GLY A 367 13.72 4.40 -36.26
CA GLY A 367 12.34 4.05 -36.63
C GLY A 367 12.07 2.58 -36.93
N GLY A 368 12.76 1.65 -36.26
CA GLY A 368 12.54 0.22 -36.39
C GLY A 368 11.24 -0.27 -35.74
N LYS A 369 10.80 -1.47 -36.12
CA LYS A 369 9.64 -2.13 -35.52
C LYS A 369 9.88 -2.40 -34.03
N LEU A 370 8.88 -2.12 -33.20
CA LEU A 370 8.88 -2.46 -31.78
C LEU A 370 8.72 -3.98 -31.61
N HIS A 371 9.61 -4.57 -30.84
CA HIS A 371 9.56 -5.96 -30.42
C HIS A 371 9.38 -6.01 -28.91
N THR A 372 8.66 -7.01 -28.42
CA THR A 372 8.35 -7.17 -27.00
C THR A 372 8.62 -8.62 -26.58
N ALA A 373 9.31 -8.79 -25.45
CA ALA A 373 9.55 -10.08 -24.83
C ALA A 373 9.07 -10.04 -23.37
N THR A 374 8.40 -11.10 -22.92
CA THR A 374 7.99 -11.26 -21.53
C THR A 374 8.92 -12.22 -20.82
N VAL A 375 9.42 -11.82 -19.65
CA VAL A 375 10.39 -12.55 -18.84
C VAL A 375 9.77 -12.84 -17.48
N GLY A 376 9.99 -14.05 -16.96
CA GLY A 376 9.43 -14.48 -15.67
C GLY A 376 10.01 -13.73 -14.48
N ARG A 377 9.24 -13.63 -13.38
CA ARG A 377 9.62 -12.91 -12.15
C ARG A 377 10.96 -13.33 -11.51
N GLY A 378 11.42 -14.56 -11.76
CA GLY A 378 12.66 -15.11 -11.20
C GLY A 378 13.91 -14.85 -12.05
N GLN A 379 13.76 -14.22 -13.22
CA GLN A 379 14.86 -13.95 -14.13
C GLN A 379 15.19 -12.46 -14.18
N ASN A 380 16.48 -12.15 -14.20
CA ASN A 380 17.03 -10.79 -14.23
C ASN A 380 17.75 -10.47 -15.54
N SER A 381 17.69 -11.35 -16.53
CA SER A 381 18.35 -11.16 -17.81
C SER A 381 17.63 -11.89 -18.94
N THR A 382 17.78 -11.38 -20.15
CA THR A 382 17.30 -12.00 -21.39
C THR A 382 18.28 -11.76 -22.53
N MET A 383 18.32 -12.69 -23.48
CA MET A 383 19.10 -12.56 -24.71
C MET A 383 18.18 -12.08 -25.83
N LEU A 384 18.41 -10.87 -26.33
CA LEU A 384 17.75 -10.37 -27.52
C LEU A 384 18.45 -10.98 -28.74
N THR A 385 17.68 -11.54 -29.67
CA THR A 385 18.21 -12.24 -30.86
C THR A 385 17.55 -11.71 -32.13
N ASN A 386 18.07 -12.12 -33.30
CA ASN A 386 17.61 -11.66 -34.61
C ASN A 386 17.71 -10.13 -34.80
N LEU A 387 18.73 -9.53 -34.19
CA LEU A 387 19.02 -8.10 -34.34
C LEU A 387 19.80 -7.86 -35.63
N GLN A 388 19.71 -6.62 -36.13
CA GLN A 388 20.51 -6.17 -37.27
C GLN A 388 21.92 -5.81 -36.80
N PRO A 389 22.97 -6.21 -37.53
CA PRO A 389 24.35 -5.79 -37.25
C PRO A 389 24.57 -4.28 -37.41
N ASP A 390 25.59 -3.74 -36.75
CA ASP A 390 25.97 -2.31 -36.77
C ASP A 390 24.76 -1.36 -36.57
N THR A 391 23.82 -1.74 -35.70
CA THR A 391 22.54 -1.04 -35.51
C THR A 391 22.34 -0.68 -34.05
N GLN A 392 21.91 0.56 -33.82
CA GLN A 392 21.59 1.04 -32.49
C GLN A 392 20.14 0.72 -32.14
N TYR A 393 19.91 0.12 -30.97
CA TYR A 393 18.61 -0.21 -30.41
C TYR A 393 18.33 0.60 -29.15
N LEU A 394 17.08 1.00 -28.94
CA LEU A 394 16.57 1.44 -27.65
C LEU A 394 15.88 0.24 -27.00
N VAL A 395 16.37 -0.17 -25.83
CA VAL A 395 15.78 -1.25 -25.03
C VAL A 395 15.16 -0.65 -23.79
N THR A 396 13.91 -1.02 -23.50
CA THR A 396 13.14 -0.57 -22.35
C THR A 396 12.70 -1.78 -21.55
N VAL A 397 13.03 -1.83 -20.25
CA VAL A 397 12.61 -2.89 -19.34
C VAL A 397 11.61 -2.31 -18.35
N SER A 398 10.41 -2.90 -18.27
CA SER A 398 9.38 -2.56 -17.29
C SER A 398 9.03 -3.77 -16.41
N ALA A 399 8.76 -3.50 -15.14
CA ALA A 399 8.23 -4.50 -14.21
C ALA A 399 6.71 -4.43 -14.20
N ARG A 400 6.04 -5.58 -14.40
CA ARG A 400 4.58 -5.70 -14.28
C ARG A 400 4.22 -6.19 -12.89
N HIS A 401 3.52 -5.35 -12.15
CA HIS A 401 3.07 -5.64 -10.80
C HIS A 401 1.59 -6.06 -10.75
N SER A 402 1.18 -6.73 -9.68
CA SER A 402 -0.20 -7.18 -9.48
C SER A 402 -1.23 -6.05 -9.40
N TYR A 403 -0.81 -4.86 -9.01
CA TYR A 403 -1.64 -3.64 -8.90
C TYR A 403 -1.59 -2.76 -10.17
N GLY A 404 -1.00 -3.25 -11.28
CA GLY A 404 -1.11 -2.62 -12.60
C GLY A 404 -0.24 -1.38 -12.85
N GLN A 405 0.64 -0.99 -11.92
CA GLN A 405 1.58 0.10 -12.16
C GLN A 405 2.82 -0.43 -12.89
N GLU A 406 3.19 0.23 -13.99
CA GLU A 406 4.39 -0.10 -14.78
C GLU A 406 5.37 1.06 -14.69
N ARG A 407 6.57 0.82 -14.16
CA ARG A 407 7.70 1.74 -14.26
C ARG A 407 8.79 1.11 -15.10
N ALA A 408 9.32 1.89 -16.04
CA ALA A 408 10.23 1.42 -17.07
C ALA A 408 11.57 2.16 -17.03
N MET A 409 12.64 1.46 -17.39
CA MET A 409 13.97 2.03 -17.59
C MET A 409 14.45 1.71 -19.00
N SER A 410 15.07 2.69 -19.67
CA SER A 410 15.56 2.53 -21.04
C SER A 410 17.08 2.68 -21.13
N VAL A 411 17.69 1.87 -21.99
CA VAL A 411 19.12 1.92 -22.32
C VAL A 411 19.32 1.85 -23.83
N LYS A 412 20.35 2.52 -24.34
CA LYS A 412 20.77 2.42 -25.74
C LYS A 412 21.82 1.33 -25.89
N VAL A 413 21.66 0.50 -26.90
CA VAL A 413 22.53 -0.64 -27.20
C VAL A 413 22.99 -0.55 -28.65
N CYS A 414 24.23 -0.94 -28.94
CA CYS A 414 24.70 -1.10 -30.31
C CYS A 414 25.12 -2.55 -30.54
N THR A 415 24.62 -3.18 -31.59
CA THR A 415 25.10 -4.48 -32.08
C THR A 415 26.45 -4.30 -32.79
N GLU A 416 27.27 -5.34 -32.79
CA GLU A 416 28.55 -5.31 -33.49
C GLU A 416 28.39 -5.37 -35.01
N GLU A 417 29.45 -4.98 -35.73
CA GLU A 417 29.52 -5.17 -37.19
C GLU A 417 29.83 -6.63 -37.54
N VAL A 418 29.32 -7.12 -38.68
CA VAL A 418 29.66 -8.47 -39.19
C VAL A 418 31.11 -8.47 -39.66
N ARG A 419 31.92 -9.43 -39.16
CA ARG A 419 33.35 -9.57 -39.50
C ARG A 419 33.64 -10.93 -40.15
N PRO A 420 33.27 -11.14 -41.43
CA PRO A 420 33.48 -12.42 -42.10
C PRO A 420 34.97 -12.69 -42.38
N ALA A 421 35.47 -13.86 -41.95
CA ALA A 421 36.86 -14.23 -42.13
C ALA A 421 37.22 -14.48 -43.61
N LEU A 422 38.49 -14.26 -43.96
CA LEU A 422 39.04 -14.67 -45.25
C LEU A 422 39.17 -16.20 -45.32
N ALA A 423 39.06 -16.74 -46.53
CA ALA A 423 39.26 -18.16 -46.83
C ALA A 423 40.17 -18.33 -48.05
N ASP A 424 40.70 -19.54 -48.22
CA ASP A 424 41.38 -20.00 -49.44
C ASP A 424 42.50 -19.06 -49.97
N LEU A 425 43.38 -18.55 -49.10
CA LEU A 425 44.56 -17.82 -49.56
C LEU A 425 45.47 -18.74 -50.38
N ARG A 426 45.72 -18.38 -51.63
CA ARG A 426 46.58 -19.11 -52.57
C ARG A 426 47.63 -18.18 -53.16
N LEU A 427 48.84 -18.69 -53.27
CA LEU A 427 49.97 -18.03 -53.92
C LEU A 427 50.36 -18.86 -55.12
N THR A 428 50.36 -18.27 -56.32
CA THR A 428 50.87 -18.92 -57.54
C THR A 428 52.05 -18.12 -58.08
N THR A 429 53.20 -18.77 -58.28
CA THR A 429 54.40 -18.13 -58.83
C THR A 429 54.19 -17.88 -60.33
N VAL A 430 54.46 -16.66 -60.79
CA VAL A 430 54.25 -16.27 -62.21
C VAL A 430 55.54 -15.80 -62.89
N GLY A 431 56.65 -15.77 -62.15
CA GLY A 431 57.99 -15.46 -62.65
C GLY A 431 59.05 -15.76 -61.59
N SER A 432 60.30 -15.35 -61.85
CA SER A 432 61.43 -15.53 -60.92
C SER A 432 61.36 -14.65 -59.67
N ASP A 433 60.53 -13.61 -59.68
CA ASP A 433 60.40 -12.62 -58.60
C ASP A 433 58.95 -12.12 -58.40
N SER A 434 57.95 -12.85 -58.92
CA SER A 434 56.54 -12.41 -58.87
C SER A 434 55.55 -13.52 -58.54
N VAL A 435 54.53 -13.16 -57.75
CA VAL A 435 53.49 -14.07 -57.24
C VAL A 435 52.11 -13.44 -57.44
N GLN A 436 51.18 -14.23 -57.97
CA GLN A 436 49.76 -13.93 -57.91
C GLN A 436 49.20 -14.39 -56.57
N VAL A 437 48.51 -13.49 -55.89
CA VAL A 437 47.89 -13.69 -54.59
C VAL A 437 46.39 -13.71 -54.79
N ASP A 438 45.73 -14.82 -54.46
CA ASP A 438 44.27 -15.02 -54.62
C ASP A 438 43.66 -15.42 -53.28
N TRP A 439 42.47 -14.91 -52.94
CA TRP A 439 41.73 -15.31 -51.73
C TRP A 439 40.21 -15.26 -51.95
N LYS A 440 39.45 -15.85 -51.01
CA LYS A 440 37.99 -15.74 -50.94
C LYS A 440 37.57 -14.93 -49.72
N ALA A 441 36.55 -14.12 -49.89
CA ALA A 441 35.96 -13.32 -48.83
C ALA A 441 34.47 -13.04 -49.11
N SER A 442 33.68 -12.83 -48.06
CA SER A 442 32.38 -12.19 -48.20
C SER A 442 32.57 -10.68 -48.33
N MET A 443 31.81 -10.03 -49.21
CA MET A 443 31.84 -8.58 -49.36
C MET A 443 31.06 -7.85 -48.26
N ASP A 444 30.18 -8.54 -47.53
CA ASP A 444 29.34 -7.95 -46.49
C ASP A 444 30.18 -7.44 -45.31
N GLY A 445 30.08 -6.15 -45.01
CA GLY A 445 30.82 -5.48 -43.93
C GLY A 445 32.31 -5.19 -44.23
N LEU A 446 32.82 -5.59 -45.39
CA LEU A 446 34.22 -5.41 -45.74
C LEU A 446 34.48 -4.04 -46.38
N ARG A 447 35.49 -3.31 -45.87
CA ARG A 447 35.96 -2.06 -46.47
C ARG A 447 37.09 -2.29 -47.47
N GLY A 448 37.92 -3.31 -47.28
CA GLY A 448 39.01 -3.66 -48.19
C GLY A 448 39.94 -4.72 -47.60
N TYR A 449 41.13 -4.84 -48.15
CA TYR A 449 42.16 -5.78 -47.70
C TYR A 449 43.48 -5.05 -47.46
N TRP A 450 44.19 -5.45 -46.41
CA TRP A 450 45.54 -4.97 -46.13
C TRP A 450 46.54 -6.09 -46.38
N LEU A 451 47.38 -5.92 -47.41
CA LEU A 451 48.38 -6.89 -47.79
C LEU A 451 49.73 -6.48 -47.21
N THR A 452 50.45 -7.45 -46.65
CA THR A 452 51.83 -7.25 -46.18
C THR A 452 52.71 -8.39 -46.67
N TRP A 453 53.93 -8.09 -47.11
CA TRP A 453 54.92 -9.11 -47.42
C TRP A 453 56.30 -8.76 -46.91
N GLU A 454 57.08 -9.78 -46.58
CA GLU A 454 58.43 -9.66 -46.06
C GLU A 454 59.29 -10.85 -46.50
N GLY A 455 60.58 -10.60 -46.71
CA GLY A 455 61.56 -11.64 -47.01
C GLY A 455 61.86 -12.50 -45.78
N GLN A 456 61.94 -13.81 -45.97
CA GLN A 456 62.14 -14.79 -44.91
C GLN A 456 63.62 -15.20 -44.80
N ASP A 457 64.54 -14.23 -44.69
CA ASP A 457 65.96 -14.48 -44.43
C ASP A 457 66.35 -14.00 -43.04
N GLY A 458 67.10 -14.81 -42.30
CA GLY A 458 67.46 -14.62 -40.89
C GLY A 458 68.45 -13.49 -40.57
N SER A 459 68.56 -12.47 -41.44
CA SER A 459 69.44 -11.31 -41.25
C SER A 459 68.62 -10.04 -41.01
N THR A 460 69.07 -9.25 -40.04
CA THR A 460 68.40 -8.10 -39.44
C THR A 460 68.16 -6.96 -40.42
N THR A 461 67.06 -7.02 -41.18
CA THR A 461 66.12 -5.94 -41.59
C THR A 461 65.33 -6.41 -42.82
N ALA A 462 64.41 -7.37 -42.63
CA ALA A 462 63.43 -7.68 -43.67
C ALA A 462 62.52 -6.47 -43.88
N GLN A 463 62.68 -5.76 -45.00
CA GLN A 463 61.86 -4.58 -45.31
C GLN A 463 60.41 -5.01 -45.59
N ARG A 464 59.57 -4.91 -44.57
CA ARG A 464 58.16 -5.24 -44.63
C ARG A 464 57.43 -4.22 -45.49
N SER A 465 56.93 -4.68 -46.63
CA SER A 465 56.17 -3.85 -47.56
C SER A 465 54.68 -4.11 -47.37
N SER A 466 53.85 -3.09 -47.61
CA SER A 466 52.40 -3.21 -47.46
C SER A 466 51.63 -2.24 -48.34
N PHE A 467 50.44 -2.64 -48.79
CA PHE A 467 49.47 -1.73 -49.42
C PHE A 467 48.04 -2.19 -49.17
N TYR A 468 47.12 -1.27 -49.45
CA TYR A 468 45.68 -1.46 -49.31
C TYR A 468 45.03 -1.79 -50.66
N LEU A 469 44.07 -2.70 -50.63
CA LEU A 469 43.23 -3.04 -51.77
C LEU A 469 41.76 -2.74 -51.46
N PRO A 470 41.01 -2.19 -52.43
CA PRO A 470 39.56 -2.04 -52.31
C PRO A 470 38.85 -3.41 -52.23
N PRO A 471 37.61 -3.45 -51.71
CA PRO A 471 36.95 -4.70 -51.31
C PRO A 471 36.51 -5.57 -52.49
N ASN A 472 36.43 -5.00 -53.69
CA ASN A 472 36.08 -5.69 -54.94
C ASN A 472 37.24 -6.47 -55.58
N LEU A 473 38.46 -6.33 -55.06
CA LEU A 473 39.63 -7.04 -55.57
C LEU A 473 39.95 -8.25 -54.67
N LEU A 474 39.78 -9.45 -55.21
CA LEU A 474 40.09 -10.73 -54.54
C LEU A 474 41.43 -11.33 -54.98
N SER A 475 42.16 -10.59 -55.83
CA SER A 475 43.41 -11.05 -56.42
C SER A 475 44.32 -9.87 -56.73
N THR A 476 45.63 -10.06 -56.61
CA THR A 476 46.64 -9.08 -57.04
C THR A 476 47.95 -9.77 -57.40
N ARG A 477 48.78 -9.10 -58.20
CA ARG A 477 50.16 -9.53 -58.49
C ARG A 477 51.15 -8.73 -57.64
N LEU A 478 52.06 -9.43 -56.97
CA LEU A 478 53.25 -8.87 -56.33
C LEU A 478 54.47 -9.15 -57.21
N THR A 479 55.39 -8.19 -57.31
CA THR A 479 56.59 -8.25 -58.16
C THR A 479 57.81 -7.76 -57.39
N HIS A 480 59.03 -8.07 -57.87
CA HIS A 480 60.29 -7.72 -57.22
C HIS A 480 60.42 -8.31 -55.81
N LEU A 481 60.00 -9.57 -55.66
CA LEU A 481 60.00 -10.29 -54.39
C LEU A 481 61.30 -11.08 -54.17
N PRO A 482 61.82 -11.14 -52.93
CA PRO A 482 62.97 -11.98 -52.59
C PRO A 482 62.65 -13.48 -52.64
N PRO A 483 63.69 -14.36 -52.74
CA PRO A 483 63.55 -15.80 -53.00
C PRO A 483 62.63 -16.58 -52.05
N ALA A 484 62.48 -16.14 -50.79
CA ALA A 484 61.48 -16.64 -49.86
C ALA A 484 60.70 -15.46 -49.29
N THR A 485 59.40 -15.37 -49.61
CA THR A 485 58.56 -14.24 -49.20
C THR A 485 57.32 -14.73 -48.47
N ARG A 486 57.10 -14.23 -47.25
CA ARG A 486 55.85 -14.43 -46.50
C ARG A 486 54.86 -13.34 -46.88
N VAL A 487 53.71 -13.71 -47.44
CA VAL A 487 52.63 -12.82 -47.81
C VAL A 487 51.45 -13.03 -46.87
N CYS A 488 50.90 -11.95 -46.33
CA CYS A 488 49.70 -11.95 -45.51
C CYS A 488 48.63 -11.03 -46.09
N VAL A 489 47.39 -11.49 -46.08
CA VAL A 489 46.19 -10.73 -46.46
C VAL A 489 45.31 -10.62 -45.23
N SER A 490 44.93 -9.40 -44.83
CA SER A 490 43.99 -9.17 -43.72
C SER A 490 42.75 -8.42 -44.20
N PRO A 491 41.54 -8.81 -43.77
CA PRO A 491 40.34 -8.03 -44.06
C PRO A 491 40.34 -6.75 -43.24
N VAL A 492 39.83 -5.66 -43.80
CA VAL A 492 39.66 -4.36 -43.14
C VAL A 492 38.17 -4.07 -43.04
N TYR A 493 37.67 -3.87 -41.83
CA TYR A 493 36.26 -3.52 -41.53
C TYR A 493 36.15 -2.04 -41.16
N ARG A 494 34.95 -1.58 -40.79
CA ARG A 494 34.74 -0.16 -40.45
C ARG A 494 35.48 0.25 -39.19
N THR A 495 35.52 -0.64 -38.19
CA THR A 495 36.07 -0.30 -36.87
C THR A 495 37.47 -0.86 -36.64
N THR A 496 37.85 -1.95 -37.31
CA THR A 496 39.09 -2.71 -37.02
C THR A 496 39.65 -3.45 -38.23
N ARG A 497 40.92 -3.88 -38.14
CA ARG A 497 41.55 -4.84 -39.06
C ARG A 497 41.34 -6.26 -38.51
N GLY A 498 40.77 -7.15 -39.31
CA GLY A 498 40.54 -8.54 -38.93
C GLY A 498 41.79 -9.40 -38.99
N LYS A 499 41.69 -10.62 -38.44
CA LYS A 499 42.75 -11.63 -38.48
C LYS A 499 43.05 -12.01 -39.94
N GLY A 500 44.31 -11.86 -40.36
CA GLY A 500 44.75 -12.19 -41.71
C GLY A 500 45.16 -13.64 -41.90
N LEU A 501 45.13 -14.09 -43.17
CA LEU A 501 45.75 -15.32 -43.63
C LEU A 501 47.17 -15.01 -44.12
N CYS A 502 48.11 -15.92 -43.88
CA CYS A 502 49.48 -15.79 -44.34
C CYS A 502 49.97 -17.08 -45.00
N CYS A 503 50.65 -16.96 -46.13
CA CYS A 503 51.30 -18.05 -46.84
C CYS A 503 52.71 -17.61 -47.27
N THR A 504 53.62 -18.57 -47.46
CA THR A 504 54.97 -18.28 -47.95
C THR A 504 55.10 -18.78 -49.39
N ALA A 505 55.67 -17.95 -50.26
CA ALA A 505 56.08 -18.34 -51.62
C ALA A 505 57.61 -18.49 -51.68
N GLN A 506 58.07 -19.48 -52.43
CA GLN A 506 59.49 -19.74 -52.70
C GLN A 506 59.77 -19.67 -54.20
N PHE A 507 60.84 -18.98 -54.57
CA PHE A 507 61.33 -18.84 -55.94
C PHE A 507 62.61 -19.65 -56.10
N HIS A 508 62.68 -20.48 -57.14
CA HIS A 508 63.90 -21.22 -57.46
C HIS A 508 64.81 -20.32 -58.29
N SER A 509 66.06 -20.13 -57.85
CA SER A 509 67.09 -19.46 -58.63
C SER A 509 67.70 -20.46 -59.63
N ASP A 510 67.37 -20.34 -60.91
CA ASP A 510 68.09 -21.08 -61.96
C ASP A 510 69.45 -20.41 -62.25
N ALA A 511 70.50 -20.94 -61.61
CA ALA A 511 71.90 -20.83 -62.03
C ALA A 511 72.63 -22.05 -61.43
N SER A 512 73.03 -23.10 -62.17
CA SER A 512 74.08 -23.06 -63.17
C SER A 512 74.09 -24.36 -63.99
N ALA A 513 73.69 -24.29 -65.26
CA ALA A 513 74.05 -25.28 -66.28
C ALA A 513 75.23 -24.70 -67.09
N TRP A 514 76.46 -24.90 -66.62
CA TRP A 514 77.67 -24.74 -67.43
C TRP A 514 78.58 -25.93 -67.17
N GLY A 515 78.67 -26.80 -68.18
CA GLY A 515 79.63 -27.89 -68.21
C GLY A 515 81.03 -27.41 -68.53
N HIS A 516 82.01 -28.10 -67.98
CA HIS A 516 83.29 -28.31 -68.64
C HIS A 516 83.61 -29.81 -68.59
N ARG A 517 83.60 -30.44 -69.77
CA ARG A 517 84.37 -31.65 -70.08
C ARG A 517 85.78 -31.21 -70.44
N SER A 518 86.77 -31.80 -69.76
CA SER A 518 88.08 -32.30 -70.22
C SER A 518 89.08 -32.14 -69.09
#